data_AF-A0A960TTI2-F1
#
_entry.id   AF-A0A960TTI2-F1
#
_cell.length_a   1.000
_cell.length_b   1.000
_cell.length_c   1.000
_cell.angle_alpha   90.00
_cell.angle_beta   90.00
_cell.angle_gamma   90.00
#
_symmetry.space_group_name_H-M   'P 1'
#
loop_
_entity.id
_entity.type
_entity.pdbx_description
1 polymer ?
#
loop_
_entity_poly.entity_id
_entity_poly.type
_entity_poly.pdbx_seq_one_letter_code
_entity_poly.pdbx_strand_id
1 'polypeptide(L)'
;MESGFSLRDAVSDVLASLSGAFAAFVPRALTALVVLLVGLILAKVAAKSIRTAFARFRIDELLQRVGMTDVLRRLGLQNAPGEVLARLVYYLLILLFVQSAAAAVGLAPVADAVTAFFSYLPNLVAALLVLVAVMMVA
;
A
#
# COMPACT_ATOMS: atom_id res chain seq x y z
N MET A 1 -37.01 -42.80 -17.42
CA MET A 1 -35.98 -42.21 -16.53
C MET A 1 -34.80 -41.81 -17.42
N GLU A 2 -34.95 -40.73 -18.19
CA GLU A 2 -33.87 -40.09 -18.96
C GLU A 2 -34.11 -38.57 -18.92
N SER A 3 -34.11 -37.99 -17.72
CA SER A 3 -34.01 -36.55 -17.54
C SER A 3 -32.57 -36.15 -17.83
N GLY A 4 -32.24 -36.15 -19.12
CA GLY A 4 -30.91 -35.91 -19.67
C GLY A 4 -30.43 -34.50 -19.35
N PHE A 5 -29.17 -34.42 -18.95
CA PHE A 5 -28.37 -33.20 -18.93
C PHE A 5 -28.46 -32.53 -20.31
N SER A 6 -29.32 -31.52 -20.44
CA SER A 6 -29.43 -30.73 -21.65
C SER A 6 -28.28 -29.73 -21.67
N LEU A 7 -27.34 -29.90 -22.61
CA LEU A 7 -26.20 -28.99 -22.81
C LEU A 7 -26.62 -27.52 -22.95
N ARG A 8 -27.85 -27.28 -23.42
CA ARG A 8 -28.40 -25.93 -23.56
C ARG A 8 -28.69 -25.29 -22.21
N ASP A 9 -29.22 -26.06 -21.27
CA ASP A 9 -29.58 -25.57 -19.94
C ASP A 9 -28.31 -25.31 -19.11
N ALA A 10 -27.31 -26.20 -19.23
CA ALA A 10 -26.00 -25.99 -18.64
C ALA A 10 -25.30 -24.73 -19.18
N VAL A 11 -25.39 -24.47 -20.49
CA VAL A 11 -24.82 -23.26 -21.10
C VAL A 11 -25.59 -22.01 -20.67
N SER A 12 -26.92 -22.04 -20.61
CA SER A 12 -27.71 -20.90 -20.16
C SER A 12 -27.47 -20.57 -18.70
N ASP A 13 -27.32 -21.57 -17.83
CA ASP A 13 -27.03 -21.38 -16.42
C ASP A 13 -25.64 -20.76 -16.21
N VAL A 14 -24.64 -21.22 -16.98
CA VAL A 14 -23.30 -20.61 -16.96
C VAL A 14 -23.38 -19.15 -17.44
N LEU A 15 -24.06 -18.87 -18.55
CA LEU A 15 -24.20 -17.51 -19.07
C LEU A 15 -24.95 -16.59 -18.10
N ALA A 16 -26.03 -17.08 -17.48
CA ALA A 16 -26.78 -16.35 -16.47
C ALA A 16 -25.91 -16.05 -15.25
N SER A 17 -25.15 -17.04 -14.78
CA SER A 17 -24.22 -16.90 -13.65
C SER A 17 -23.11 -15.87 -13.95
N LEU A 18 -22.53 -15.92 -15.15
CA LEU A 18 -21.50 -14.96 -15.58
C LEU A 18 -22.08 -13.55 -15.70
N SER A 19 -23.29 -13.40 -16.23
CA SER A 19 -23.96 -12.10 -16.34
C SER A 19 -24.26 -11.49 -14.96
N GLY A 20 -24.72 -12.32 -14.01
CA GLY A 20 -24.97 -11.90 -12.63
C GLY A 20 -23.68 -11.51 -11.92
N ALA A 21 -22.60 -12.28 -12.11
CA ALA A 21 -21.29 -11.95 -11.58
C ALA A 21 -20.76 -10.62 -12.13
N PHE A 22 -20.93 -10.36 -13.43
CA PHE A 22 -20.54 -9.10 -14.05
C PHE A 22 -21.35 -7.91 -13.51
N ALA A 23 -22.68 -8.07 -13.41
CA ALA A 23 -23.55 -7.05 -12.84
C ALA A 23 -23.20 -6.71 -11.38
N ALA A 24 -22.76 -7.69 -10.59
CA ALA A 24 -22.29 -7.48 -9.22
C ALA A 24 -20.86 -6.90 -9.14
N PHE A 25 -20.02 -7.13 -10.14
CA PHE A 25 -18.66 -6.61 -10.20
C PHE A 25 -18.62 -5.12 -10.51
N VAL A 26 -19.48 -4.62 -11.41
CA VAL A 26 -19.48 -3.20 -11.83
C VAL A 26 -19.59 -2.22 -10.66
N PRO A 27 -20.55 -2.37 -9.72
CA PRO A 27 -20.63 -1.49 -8.54
C PRO A 27 -19.39 -1.56 -7.65
N ARG A 28 -18.82 -2.76 -7.46
CA ARG A 28 -17.61 -2.98 -6.65
C ARG A 28 -16.36 -2.39 -7.28
N ALA A 29 -16.24 -2.47 -8.60
CA ALA A 29 -15.16 -1.83 -9.33
C ALA A 29 -15.24 -0.31 -9.22
N LEU A 30 -16.45 0.26 -9.27
CA LEU A 30 -16.68 1.69 -9.04
C LEU A 30 -16.29 2.12 -7.62
N THR A 31 -16.68 1.37 -6.58
CA THR A 31 -16.27 1.71 -5.21
C THR A 31 -14.76 1.64 -5.03
N ALA A 32 -14.11 0.61 -5.58
CA ALA A 32 -12.65 0.48 -5.56
C ALA A 32 -11.96 1.64 -6.28
N LEU A 33 -12.48 2.06 -7.44
CA LEU A 33 -11.97 3.22 -8.17
C LEU A 33 -12.07 4.50 -7.34
N VAL A 34 -13.21 4.75 -6.71
CA VAL A 34 -13.41 5.91 -5.83
C VAL A 34 -12.42 5.88 -4.66
N VAL A 35 -12.25 4.72 -4.01
CA VAL A 35 -11.30 4.52 -2.91
C VAL A 35 -9.87 4.83 -3.36
N LEU A 36 -9.45 4.36 -4.55
CA LEU A 36 -8.12 4.65 -5.09
C LEU A 36 -7.93 6.14 -5.40
N LEU A 37 -8.92 6.79 -6.01
CA LEU A 37 -8.85 8.22 -6.33
C LEU A 37 -8.73 9.06 -5.05
N VAL A 38 -9.55 8.79 -4.04
CA VAL A 38 -9.46 9.44 -2.73
C VAL A 38 -8.11 9.14 -2.08
N GLY A 39 -7.66 7.89 -2.17
CA GLY A 39 -6.39 7.44 -1.62
C GLY A 39 -5.18 8.16 -2.19
N LEU A 40 -5.15 8.37 -3.51
CA LEU A 40 -4.10 9.14 -4.18
C LEU A 40 -4.01 10.58 -3.67
N ILE A 41 -5.16 11.22 -3.47
CA ILE A 41 -5.23 12.59 -2.95
C ILE A 41 -4.74 12.62 -1.50
N LEU A 42 -5.26 11.75 -0.64
CA LEU A 42 -4.88 11.68 0.77
C LEU A 42 -3.40 11.34 0.96
N ALA A 43 -2.86 10.39 0.18
CA ALA A 43 -1.44 10.04 0.20
C ALA A 43 -0.56 11.24 -0.17
N LYS A 44 -0.93 11.98 -1.21
CA LYS A 44 -0.19 13.17 -1.63
C LYS A 44 -0.22 14.29 -0.58
N VAL A 45 -1.38 14.50 0.05
CA VAL A 45 -1.53 15.48 1.14
C VAL A 45 -0.67 15.08 2.34
N ALA A 46 -0.74 13.82 2.77
CA ALA A 46 0.06 13.32 3.90
C ALA A 46 1.57 13.44 3.63
N ALA A 47 2.03 13.05 2.44
CA ALA A 47 3.43 13.18 2.06
C ALA A 47 3.91 14.64 2.06
N LYS A 48 3.07 15.56 1.57
CA LYS A 48 3.36 17.00 1.60
C LYS A 48 3.44 17.51 3.04
N SER A 49 2.53 17.07 3.92
CA SER A 49 2.54 17.45 5.34
C SER A 49 3.81 17.00 6.04
N ILE A 50 4.26 15.75 5.80
CA ILE A 50 5.51 15.23 6.36
C ILE A 50 6.71 16.03 5.88
N ARG A 51 6.82 16.28 4.56
CA ARG A 51 7.89 17.10 4.00
C ARG A 51 7.92 18.49 4.63
N THR A 52 6.74 19.10 4.81
CA THR A 52 6.62 20.43 5.42
C THR A 52 7.03 20.41 6.89
N ALA A 53 6.67 19.36 7.64
CA ALA A 53 7.10 19.19 9.02
C ALA A 53 8.62 19.05 9.12
N PHE A 54 9.24 18.20 8.29
CA PHE A 54 10.69 18.02 8.27
C PHE A 54 11.45 19.31 7.99
N ALA A 55 10.99 20.08 6.99
CA ALA A 55 11.57 21.38 6.67
C ALA A 55 11.38 22.39 7.80
N ARG A 56 10.19 22.44 8.43
CA ARG A 56 9.88 23.39 9.51
C ARG A 56 10.68 23.12 10.78
N PHE A 57 10.90 21.86 11.12
CA PHE A 57 11.65 21.45 12.32
C PHE A 57 13.16 21.34 12.09
N ARG A 58 13.66 21.63 10.87
CA ARG A 58 15.07 21.43 10.47
C ARG A 58 15.61 20.04 10.83
N ILE A 59 14.73 19.03 10.78
CA ILE A 59 15.09 17.63 11.09
C ILE A 59 16.13 17.13 10.08
N ASP A 60 16.06 17.61 8.84
CA ASP A 60 17.05 17.30 7.80
C ASP A 60 18.48 17.73 8.21
N GLU A 61 18.63 18.88 8.89
CA GLU A 61 19.94 19.35 9.38
C GLU A 61 20.45 18.46 10.54
N LEU A 62 19.56 18.04 11.44
CA LEU A 62 19.90 17.12 12.52
C LEU A 62 20.36 15.77 11.94
N LEU A 63 19.59 15.20 11.01
CA LEU A 63 19.89 13.92 10.37
C LEU A 63 21.17 13.96 9.53
N GLN A 64 21.50 15.11 8.92
CA GLN A 64 22.80 15.32 8.30
C GLN A 64 23.95 15.20 9.31
N ARG A 65 23.82 15.78 10.50
CA ARG A 65 24.86 15.72 11.55
C ARG A 65 25.08 14.31 12.10
N VAL A 66 24.05 13.46 12.09
CA VAL A 66 24.17 12.04 12.49
C VAL A 66 24.64 11.13 11.34
N GLY A 67 25.08 11.70 10.21
CA GLY A 67 25.59 10.93 9.07
C GLY A 67 24.53 10.18 8.26
N MET A 68 23.23 10.40 8.53
CA MET A 68 22.13 9.72 7.83
C MET A 68 22.15 10.00 6.33
N THR A 69 22.58 11.20 5.93
CA THR A 69 22.69 11.57 4.51
C THR A 69 23.75 10.75 3.78
N ASP A 70 24.86 10.40 4.46
CA ASP A 70 25.90 9.56 3.87
C ASP A 70 25.44 8.10 3.73
N VAL A 71 24.66 7.60 4.69
CA VAL A 71 24.02 6.28 4.60
C VAL A 71 23.07 6.23 3.40
N LEU A 72 22.18 7.23 3.24
CA LEU A 72 21.26 7.32 2.10
C LEU A 72 22.01 7.40 0.76
N ARG A 73 23.07 8.19 0.69
CA ARG A 73 23.90 8.31 -0.52
C ARG A 73 24.57 6.99 -0.91
N ARG A 74 25.05 6.21 0.07
CA ARG A 74 25.60 4.86 -0.16
C ARG A 74 24.56 3.89 -0.73
N LEU A 75 23.28 4.09 -0.42
CA LEU A 75 22.15 3.35 -0.98
C LEU A 75 21.70 3.87 -2.36
N GLY A 76 22.43 4.83 -2.95
CA GLY A 76 22.08 5.45 -4.24
C GLY A 76 20.99 6.50 -4.15
N LEU A 77 20.57 6.90 -2.94
CA LEU A 77 19.54 7.92 -2.73
C LEU A 77 20.20 9.28 -2.54
N GLN A 78 20.01 10.17 -3.50
CA GLN A 78 20.57 11.53 -3.46
C GLN A 78 19.66 12.54 -2.74
N ASN A 79 18.44 12.14 -2.38
CA ASN A 79 17.44 13.03 -1.80
C ASN A 79 17.68 13.20 -0.29
N ALA A 80 17.16 14.31 0.27
CA ALA A 80 17.19 14.55 1.71
C ALA A 80 16.40 13.46 2.48
N PRO A 81 16.78 13.14 3.74
CA PRO A 81 16.09 12.14 4.56
C PRO A 81 14.57 12.38 4.67
N GLY A 82 14.14 13.63 4.87
CA GLY A 82 12.72 13.97 4.91
C GLY A 82 11.98 13.74 3.60
N GLU A 83 12.65 13.87 2.45
CA GLU A 83 12.04 13.55 1.16
C GLU A 83 11.90 12.04 0.96
N VAL A 84 12.92 11.27 1.36
CA VAL A 84 12.85 9.80 1.34
C VAL A 84 11.70 9.31 2.22
N LEU A 85 11.57 9.85 3.44
CA LEU A 85 10.49 9.48 4.35
C LEU A 85 9.11 9.89 3.81
N ALA A 86 8.97 11.10 3.28
CA ALA A 86 7.71 11.54 2.68
C ALA A 86 7.30 10.63 1.50
N ARG A 87 8.27 10.21 0.68
CA ARG A 87 8.05 9.28 -0.43
C ARG A 87 7.69 7.87 0.05
N LEU A 88 8.34 7.40 1.11
CA LEU A 88 8.01 6.11 1.74
C LEU A 88 6.57 6.13 2.25
N VAL A 89 6.17 7.15 3.00
CA VAL A 89 4.80 7.27 3.52
C VAL A 89 3.77 7.40 2.39
N TYR A 90 4.09 8.14 1.32
CA TYR A 90 3.25 8.17 0.13
C TYR A 90 2.95 6.76 -0.39
N TYR A 91 3.98 5.95 -0.64
CA TYR A 91 3.80 4.60 -1.16
C TYR A 91 3.10 3.67 -0.18
N LEU A 92 3.38 3.77 1.11
CA LEU A 92 2.67 3.00 2.14
C LEU A 92 1.17 3.34 2.15
N LEU A 93 0.80 4.62 2.11
CA LEU A 93 -0.60 5.01 2.05
C LEU A 93 -1.27 4.51 0.77
N ILE A 94 -0.60 4.63 -0.39
CA ILE A 94 -1.11 4.05 -1.64
C ILE A 94 -1.36 2.54 -1.48
N LEU A 95 -0.41 1.81 -0.87
CA LEU A 95 -0.56 0.38 -0.66
C LEU A 95 -1.75 0.03 0.25
N LEU A 96 -2.02 0.85 1.28
CA LEU A 96 -3.19 0.71 2.15
C LEU A 96 -4.52 0.95 1.39
N PHE A 97 -4.56 1.94 0.51
CA PHE A 97 -5.73 2.18 -0.34
C PHE A 97 -5.90 1.09 -1.40
N VAL A 98 -4.80 0.55 -1.94
CA VAL A 98 -4.82 -0.62 -2.83
C VAL A 98 -5.36 -1.84 -2.12
N GLN A 99 -4.96 -2.10 -0.86
CA GLN A 99 -5.54 -3.17 -0.04
C GLN A 99 -7.06 -2.98 0.11
N SER A 100 -7.50 -1.76 0.43
CA SER A 100 -8.93 -1.45 0.62
C SER A 100 -9.73 -1.61 -0.68
N ALA A 101 -9.14 -1.18 -1.81
CA ALA A 101 -9.72 -1.38 -3.14
C ALA A 101 -9.77 -2.87 -3.50
N ALA A 102 -8.71 -3.64 -3.27
CA ALA A 102 -8.67 -5.08 -3.50
C ALA A 102 -9.76 -5.80 -2.68
N ALA A 103 -9.92 -5.43 -1.40
CA ALA A 103 -10.99 -5.96 -0.56
C ALA A 103 -12.39 -5.62 -1.10
N ALA A 104 -12.60 -4.38 -1.57
CA ALA A 104 -13.89 -3.95 -2.12
C ALA A 104 -14.31 -4.73 -3.38
N VAL A 105 -13.34 -5.15 -4.21
CA VAL A 105 -13.60 -5.96 -5.41
C VAL A 105 -13.63 -7.47 -5.12
N GLY A 106 -13.26 -7.90 -3.91
CA GLY A 106 -13.24 -9.30 -3.49
C GLY A 106 -11.92 -10.03 -3.77
N LEU A 107 -10.83 -9.30 -4.02
CA LEU A 107 -9.47 -9.84 -4.19
C LEU A 107 -8.81 -10.06 -2.82
N ALA A 108 -9.41 -10.94 -2.00
CA ALA A 108 -8.91 -11.25 -0.66
C ALA A 108 -7.42 -11.63 -0.61
N PRO A 109 -6.87 -12.47 -1.51
CA PRO A 109 -5.44 -12.81 -1.47
C PRO A 109 -4.52 -11.60 -1.61
N VAL A 110 -4.93 -10.59 -2.38
CA VAL A 110 -4.16 -9.35 -2.56
C VAL A 110 -4.24 -8.49 -1.31
N ALA A 111 -5.44 -8.34 -0.72
CA ALA A 111 -5.63 -7.59 0.51
C ALA A 111 -4.87 -8.22 1.69
N ASP A 112 -4.88 -9.55 1.79
CA ASP A 112 -4.20 -10.30 2.83
C ASP A 112 -2.67 -10.21 2.68
N ALA A 113 -2.15 -10.31 1.46
CA ALA A 113 -0.73 -10.13 1.19
C ALA A 113 -0.23 -8.74 1.64
N VAL A 114 -1.01 -7.68 1.36
CA VAL A 114 -0.68 -6.33 1.82
C VAL A 114 -0.78 -6.21 3.34
N THR A 115 -1.82 -6.79 3.94
CA THR A 115 -1.98 -6.81 5.41
C THR A 115 -0.80 -7.50 6.09
N ALA A 116 -0.36 -8.63 5.56
CA ALA A 116 0.82 -9.35 6.02
C ALA A 116 2.07 -8.46 5.91
N PHE A 117 2.30 -7.80 4.78
CA PHE A 117 3.41 -6.84 4.61
C PHE A 117 3.40 -5.76 5.71
N PHE A 118 2.25 -5.14 6.00
CA PHE A 118 2.14 -4.15 7.07
C PHE A 118 2.40 -4.73 8.46
N SER A 119 2.03 -5.99 8.71
CA SER A 119 2.29 -6.66 9.99
C SER A 119 3.79 -6.88 10.26
N TYR A 120 4.60 -6.96 9.19
CA TYR A 120 6.06 -7.06 9.31
C TYR A 120 6.74 -5.71 9.56
N LEU A 121 6.13 -4.59 9.17
CA LEU A 121 6.74 -3.26 9.32
C LEU A 121 7.10 -2.90 10.78
N PRO A 122 6.24 -3.12 11.79
CA PRO A 122 6.59 -2.86 13.19
C PRO A 122 7.84 -3.65 13.64
N ASN A 123 7.90 -4.93 13.29
CA ASN A 123 9.04 -5.80 13.64
C ASN A 123 10.32 -5.36 12.91
N LEU A 124 10.20 -4.95 11.65
CA LEU A 124 11.31 -4.41 10.88
C LEU A 124 11.87 -3.12 11.50
N VAL A 125 10.98 -2.19 11.88
CA VAL A 125 11.39 -0.95 12.56
C VAL A 125 12.05 -1.26 13.89
N ALA A 126 11.49 -2.16 14.70
CA ALA A 126 12.09 -2.58 15.96
C ALA A 126 13.49 -3.17 15.76
N ALA A 127 13.66 -4.05 14.78
CA ALA A 127 14.96 -4.63 14.43
C ALA A 127 15.99 -3.57 14.03
N LEU A 128 15.59 -2.59 13.21
CA LEU A 128 16.46 -1.47 12.82
C LEU A 128 16.83 -0.58 14.01
N LEU A 129 15.88 -0.30 14.91
CA LEU A 129 16.15 0.47 16.12
C LEU A 129 17.14 -0.23 17.04
N VAL A 130 16.99 -1.55 17.25
CA VAL A 130 17.94 -2.35 18.02
C VAL A 130 19.33 -2.34 17.37
N LEU A 131 19.41 -2.50 16.04
CA LEU A 131 20.67 -2.44 15.31
C LEU A 131 21.41 -1.11 15.51
N VAL A 132 20.69 0.02 15.37
CA VAL A 132 21.26 1.36 15.59
C VAL A 132 21.68 1.55 17.06
N ALA A 133 20.88 1.07 18.01
CA ALA A 133 21.21 1.16 19.43
C ALA A 133 22.52 0.40 19.76
N VAL A 134 22.71 -0.80 19.21
CA VAL A 134 23.95 -1.58 19.38
C VAL A 134 25.15 -0.84 18.79
N MET A 135 25.02 -0.27 17.58
CA MET A 135 26.09 0.50 16.94
C MET A 135 26.46 1.80 17.67
N MET A 136 25.55 2.37 18.45
CA MET A 136 25.82 3.59 19.22
C MET A 136 26.51 3.30 20.56
N VAL A 137 26.32 2.08 21.10
CA VAL A 137 26.93 1.64 22.36
C VAL A 137 28.31 1.01 22.15
N ALA A 138 28.54 0.35 21.01
CA ALA A 138 29.80 -0.26 20.62
C ALA A 138 30.82 0.78 20.12
#